data_AF-A0A3B5APE1-F1
#
_entry.id   AF-A0A3B5APE1-F1
#
_cell.length_a   1.000
_cell.length_b   1.000
_cell.length_c   1.000
_cell.angle_alpha   90.00
_cell.angle_beta   90.00
_cell.angle_gamma   90.00
#
_symmetry.space_group_name_H-M   'P 1'
#
loop_
_entity.id
_entity.type
_entity.pdbx_description
1 polymer ?
#
loop_
_entity_poly.entity_id
_entity_poly.type
_entity_poly.pdbx_seq_one_letter_code
_entity_poly.pdbx_strand_id
1 'polypeptide(L)'
;GGYDWESSLRQKPQARTVFQAGASNWCKPVALDKDRVNGRESQDEVVGILKYTTRIPMGREMLLEQKKKKNLQHLSFLVDGKGFLTGELVWGKVQGFSWWPGMVMPWKTKSVPPGMRRVEWFGDGMFSEVSNTAAFTKCFCKNSFASLPVYKEAIYQIIELAGERCGKSFVKAKGDKEKELKLMLDWAFEGFLPTGPEGFLPAGMGMFINPSKKKKKLHLSKIPVNVFLSPDRADFCLSCGSSEIEVPHPLFEGGLCLRCKENFSETLYRYDEDGYQSYCTVCCAGLEVILCGITSCCRVALCHWGRKGFGLGTTEFHLFYPSIPADQRRPIKVLSLFDGIATGYLVLRDLGFKMERYIASEICDDSIAVGMVKHEGKIEYVNDVRTITRKHLAEWGPFDLLIGGSPCNDLSMVNPLRKGLFEGTGRLFFEFYRILTLLKPKEDDNRPFFWLFENVVFMSANDKSDICRFLECNPILIDAVKVSPAHRARYFWGNLPGMNRTLAASLDDKVSLQDCLENGRQAKFDKVRTITTKSNSIRQGKQGSLPVTMNGQEDYLWCTEMEQIFGFPKHYTDVNNMGRMQRQKVLGRSWSVPVIRHLFAPLKDYFECE
;
A
#
# COMPACT_ATOMS: atom_id res chain seq x y z
N GLY A 1 -32.53 -20.61 28.62
CA GLY A 1 -31.83 -19.35 28.94
C GLY A 1 -30.43 -19.67 29.39
N GLY A 2 -29.43 -18.99 28.82
CA GLY A 2 -28.03 -19.03 29.24
C GLY A 2 -27.18 -20.10 28.53
N TYR A 3 -26.54 -19.73 27.42
CA TYR A 3 -25.38 -20.46 26.88
C TYR A 3 -24.14 -19.57 26.94
N ASP A 4 -23.05 -20.18 27.39
CA ASP A 4 -21.73 -19.65 27.72
C ASP A 4 -21.04 -18.86 26.59
N TRP A 5 -21.05 -17.53 26.69
CA TRP A 5 -20.25 -16.64 25.82
C TRP A 5 -18.92 -16.18 26.48
N GLU A 6 -18.60 -16.63 27.71
CA GLU A 6 -17.47 -16.09 28.48
C GLU A 6 -16.16 -16.91 28.42
N SER A 7 -16.14 -18.10 27.81
CA SER A 7 -14.98 -19.00 27.90
C SER A 7 -13.92 -18.87 26.79
N SER A 8 -14.14 -18.07 25.74
CA SER A 8 -13.17 -17.93 24.62
C SER A 8 -12.22 -16.71 24.72
N LEU A 9 -12.44 -15.78 25.66
CA LEU A 9 -11.68 -14.52 25.74
C LEU A 9 -10.33 -14.58 26.48
N ARG A 10 -9.83 -15.77 26.84
CA ARG A 10 -8.63 -15.94 27.70
C ARG A 10 -7.49 -16.78 27.12
N GLN A 11 -7.41 -16.94 25.80
CA GLN A 11 -6.14 -17.31 25.19
C GLN A 11 -5.47 -16.04 24.64
N LYS A 12 -4.27 -15.73 25.13
CA LYS A 12 -3.42 -14.71 24.50
C LYS A 12 -3.08 -15.22 23.09
N PRO A 13 -3.51 -14.55 22.01
CA PRO A 13 -3.08 -14.92 20.66
C PRO A 13 -1.58 -14.71 20.54
N GLN A 14 -0.93 -15.48 19.67
CA GLN A 14 0.49 -15.33 19.37
C GLN A 14 0.72 -13.93 18.78
N ALA A 15 1.56 -13.11 19.42
CA ALA A 15 1.88 -11.78 18.92
C ALA A 15 2.70 -11.90 17.64
N ARG A 16 2.22 -11.27 16.56
CA ARG A 16 2.90 -11.23 15.27
C ARG A 16 3.64 -9.90 15.12
N THR A 17 4.94 -9.97 14.84
CA THR A 17 5.75 -8.80 14.45
C THR A 17 5.58 -8.57 12.96
N VAL A 18 4.82 -7.54 12.58
CA VAL A 18 4.61 -7.17 11.17
C VAL A 18 5.62 -6.10 10.75
N PHE A 19 6.23 -6.25 9.57
CA PHE A 19 7.11 -5.24 9.01
C PHE A 19 6.32 -4.34 8.05
N GLN A 20 6.27 -3.05 8.36
CA GLN A 20 5.47 -2.07 7.64
C GLN A 20 6.06 -1.77 6.25
N ALA A 21 5.37 -2.19 5.18
CA ALA A 21 5.56 -1.64 3.85
C ALA A 21 4.79 -0.31 3.74
N GLY A 22 5.47 0.77 3.34
CA GLY A 22 4.86 2.05 2.94
C GLY A 22 4.49 3.04 4.07
N ALA A 23 4.78 4.32 3.80
CA ALA A 23 4.67 5.56 4.59
C ALA A 23 3.95 5.57 5.96
N SER A 24 4.67 6.09 6.95
CA SER A 24 4.35 6.39 8.34
C SER A 24 3.30 7.51 8.55
N ASN A 25 2.32 7.31 9.46
CA ASN A 25 2.09 8.13 10.67
C ASN A 25 0.70 7.89 11.29
N TRP A 26 0.65 7.25 12.48
CA TRP A 26 -0.54 7.15 13.34
C TRP A 26 -0.29 7.86 14.67
N CYS A 27 -1.19 8.78 15.05
CA CYS A 27 -1.24 9.39 16.39
C CYS A 27 -2.33 8.73 17.25
N LYS A 28 -2.08 8.66 18.57
CA LYS A 28 -3.03 8.26 19.61
C LYS A 28 -4.01 9.42 19.93
N PRO A 29 -5.27 9.14 20.36
CA PRO A 29 -6.25 10.18 20.68
C PRO A 29 -5.95 10.86 22.03
N VAL A 30 -6.12 12.19 22.08
CA VAL A 30 -6.01 13.03 23.28
C VAL A 30 -7.42 13.40 23.77
N ALA A 31 -7.61 13.32 25.09
CA ALA A 31 -8.85 13.62 25.80
C ALA A 31 -9.17 15.13 25.80
N LEU A 32 -10.47 15.46 25.70
CA LEU A 32 -11.00 16.82 25.90
C LEU A 32 -11.26 17.04 27.39
N ASP A 33 -10.70 18.13 27.92
CA ASP A 33 -11.04 18.66 29.23
C ASP A 33 -12.09 19.78 29.10
N LYS A 34 -13.04 19.79 30.05
CA LYS A 34 -14.16 20.73 30.18
C LYS A 34 -13.80 21.80 31.21
N ASP A 35 -14.21 23.05 30.94
CA ASP A 35 -14.87 23.99 31.88
C ASP A 35 -15.36 25.20 31.06
N ARG A 36 -16.68 25.51 30.96
CA ARG A 36 -17.55 26.26 31.90
C ARG A 36 -16.97 27.66 32.22
N VAL A 37 -17.63 28.81 32.09
CA VAL A 37 -19.06 29.20 32.08
C VAL A 37 -19.19 30.71 31.74
N ASN A 38 -20.41 31.15 31.37
CA ASN A 38 -20.94 32.53 31.18
C ASN A 38 -20.60 33.25 29.86
N GLY A 39 -21.53 33.84 29.10
CA GLY A 39 -22.98 34.01 29.25
C GLY A 39 -23.50 34.96 28.16
N ARG A 40 -24.73 34.68 27.69
CA ARG A 40 -25.75 35.53 27.03
C ARG A 40 -25.40 36.47 25.86
N GLU A 41 -26.20 36.26 24.78
CA GLU A 41 -26.92 37.24 23.93
C GLU A 41 -26.04 38.25 23.14
N SER A 42 -26.21 38.54 21.84
CA SER A 42 -27.35 38.48 20.93
C SER A 42 -26.87 38.67 19.47
N GLN A 43 -27.56 38.02 18.53
CA GLN A 43 -28.01 38.44 17.20
C GLN A 43 -27.17 39.39 16.30
N ASP A 44 -27.00 38.92 15.05
CA ASP A 44 -27.29 39.59 13.76
C ASP A 44 -26.59 40.94 13.45
N GLU A 45 -26.19 41.34 12.25
CA GLU A 45 -26.23 40.92 10.85
C GLU A 45 -25.30 41.95 10.13
N VAL A 46 -24.42 41.54 9.20
CA VAL A 46 -24.47 41.87 7.75
C VAL A 46 -23.95 43.28 7.32
N VAL A 47 -23.10 43.25 6.27
CA VAL A 47 -22.58 44.35 5.39
C VAL A 47 -21.58 45.34 6.02
N GLY A 48 -20.46 45.74 5.44
CA GLY A 48 -19.81 45.50 4.15
C GLY A 48 -18.88 46.69 3.84
N ILE A 49 -17.76 46.37 3.18
CA ILE A 49 -17.19 47.13 2.06
C ILE A 49 -16.58 48.54 2.33
N LEU A 50 -15.23 48.54 2.43
CA LEU A 50 -14.27 49.25 1.54
C LEU A 50 -14.15 50.80 1.55
N LYS A 51 -12.97 51.27 2.02
CA LYS A 51 -11.86 51.93 1.24
C LYS A 51 -11.25 53.18 1.91
N TYR A 52 -9.90 53.15 2.02
CA TYR A 52 -8.87 54.22 1.82
C TYR A 52 -9.04 55.55 2.61
N THR A 53 -8.01 56.21 3.17
CA THR A 53 -6.72 56.65 2.59
C THR A 53 -5.79 57.20 3.70
N THR A 54 -4.48 56.87 3.64
CA THR A 54 -3.27 57.73 3.81
C THR A 54 -3.20 58.94 4.78
N ARG A 55 -2.25 58.95 5.75
CA ARG A 55 -0.91 59.62 5.71
C ARG A 55 -0.26 59.80 7.12
N ILE A 56 1.06 59.54 7.14
CA ILE A 56 2.18 59.75 8.12
C ILE A 56 2.51 61.27 8.25
N PRO A 57 3.30 61.87 9.22
CA PRO A 57 4.47 61.34 9.96
C PRO A 57 4.75 61.72 11.46
N MET A 58 5.71 60.95 12.02
CA MET A 58 6.85 61.27 12.94
C MET A 58 6.60 62.12 14.21
N GLY A 59 7.12 61.81 15.40
CA GLY A 59 8.05 60.77 15.85
C GLY A 59 8.72 61.19 17.17
N ARG A 60 9.04 60.19 18.00
CA ARG A 60 9.96 60.20 19.18
C ARG A 60 9.49 60.92 20.45
N GLU A 61 8.96 60.11 21.38
CA GLU A 61 9.57 59.96 22.71
C GLU A 61 9.36 58.52 23.21
N MET A 62 10.38 57.69 22.97
CA MET A 62 10.68 56.48 23.73
C MET A 62 11.59 56.92 24.87
N LEU A 63 11.34 56.49 26.11
CA LEU A 63 12.34 55.93 27.05
C LEU A 63 11.79 55.76 28.49
N LEU A 64 10.59 55.21 28.67
CA LEU A 64 10.21 54.58 29.97
C LEU A 64 9.31 53.34 29.84
N GLU A 65 8.90 52.96 28.63
CA GLU A 65 8.15 51.73 28.35
C GLU A 65 9.01 50.54 27.88
N GLN A 66 10.33 50.74 27.78
CA GLN A 66 11.26 49.76 27.18
C GLN A 66 11.60 48.54 28.06
N LYS A 67 11.28 48.55 29.36
CA LYS A 67 11.45 47.37 30.22
C LYS A 67 10.22 46.46 30.33
N LYS A 68 9.01 46.94 29.97
CA LYS A 68 7.80 46.09 29.87
C LYS A 68 7.57 45.54 28.45
N LYS A 69 8.09 46.20 27.40
CA LYS A 69 7.99 45.70 26.00
C LYS A 69 9.05 44.65 25.60
N LYS A 70 10.20 44.57 26.27
CA LYS A 70 11.19 43.50 25.99
C LYS A 70 10.73 42.10 26.44
N ASN A 71 9.88 42.03 27.48
CA ASN A 71 9.27 40.75 27.88
C ASN A 71 8.04 40.38 27.03
N LEU A 72 7.47 41.30 26.23
CA LEU A 72 6.39 40.98 25.30
C LEU A 72 6.87 40.64 23.87
N GLN A 73 8.10 41.00 23.48
CA GLN A 73 8.69 40.53 22.21
C GLN A 73 9.15 39.06 22.26
N HIS A 74 9.40 38.51 23.45
CA HIS A 74 9.63 37.08 23.63
C HIS A 74 8.32 36.28 23.64
N LEU A 75 7.19 36.94 23.90
CA LEU A 75 5.85 36.33 23.90
C LEU A 75 5.14 36.34 22.54
N SER A 76 5.63 37.08 21.53
CA SER A 76 5.03 37.03 20.18
C SER A 76 5.29 35.72 19.42
N PHE A 77 6.17 34.85 19.93
CA PHE A 77 6.34 33.47 19.45
C PHE A 77 5.31 32.49 20.02
N LEU A 78 4.58 32.86 21.08
CA LEU A 78 3.62 31.98 21.78
C LEU A 78 2.17 32.13 21.28
N VAL A 79 1.88 33.04 20.35
CA VAL A 79 0.49 33.48 20.05
C VAL A 79 -0.10 32.87 18.77
N ASP A 80 0.63 32.11 17.96
CA ASP A 80 0.01 31.48 16.77
C ASP A 80 -0.64 30.11 17.02
N GLY A 81 -0.54 29.59 18.26
CA GLY A 81 -1.21 28.35 18.67
C GLY A 81 -0.84 27.11 17.84
N LYS A 82 0.23 27.15 17.02
CA LYS A 82 0.61 26.08 16.08
C LYS A 82 2.11 25.70 16.18
N GLY A 83 2.57 25.48 17.41
CA GLY A 83 3.26 24.23 17.76
C GLY A 83 4.77 24.10 17.61
N PHE A 84 5.53 25.10 17.11
CA PHE A 84 7.00 25.02 17.08
C PHE A 84 7.73 26.33 17.42
N LEU A 85 8.69 26.28 18.35
CA LEU A 85 9.50 27.42 18.82
C LEU A 85 10.78 27.61 17.98
N THR A 86 11.33 28.84 17.97
CA THR A 86 12.67 29.08 17.39
C THR A 86 13.72 28.22 18.10
N GLY A 87 14.54 27.53 17.31
CA GLY A 87 15.54 26.58 17.80
C GLY A 87 15.03 25.15 17.94
N GLU A 88 13.74 24.88 17.73
CA GLU A 88 13.23 23.50 17.71
C GLU A 88 13.62 22.76 16.43
N LEU A 89 13.85 21.46 16.61
CA LEU A 89 14.17 20.53 15.54
C LEU A 89 12.86 20.04 14.89
N VAL A 90 12.78 20.15 13.56
CA VAL A 90 11.58 19.84 12.79
C VAL A 90 11.90 19.04 11.54
N TRP A 91 10.89 18.34 11.04
CA TRP A 91 10.80 17.91 9.66
C TRP A 91 10.05 18.96 8.86
N GLY A 92 10.57 19.36 7.70
CA GLY A 92 9.89 20.30 6.82
C GLY A 92 9.73 19.75 5.40
N LYS A 93 8.69 20.21 4.70
CA LYS A 93 8.38 19.82 3.33
C LYS A 93 8.33 21.04 2.40
N VAL A 94 9.31 21.12 1.49
CA VAL A 94 9.28 22.07 0.37
C VAL A 94 8.54 21.41 -0.80
N GLN A 95 7.72 22.18 -1.52
CA GLN A 95 7.00 21.69 -2.70
C GLN A 95 7.99 21.17 -3.74
N GLY A 96 7.83 19.92 -4.18
CA GLY A 96 8.74 19.25 -5.13
C GLY A 96 9.94 18.53 -4.50
N PHE A 97 10.20 18.68 -3.20
CA PHE A 97 11.33 18.02 -2.50
C PHE A 97 10.83 17.07 -1.41
N SER A 98 11.64 16.07 -1.02
CA SER A 98 11.32 15.14 0.09
C SER A 98 11.25 15.86 1.44
N TRP A 99 10.70 15.19 2.47
CA TRP A 99 10.77 15.71 3.84
C TRP A 99 12.23 15.74 4.32
N TRP A 100 12.67 16.88 4.84
CA TRP A 100 14.06 17.12 5.20
C TRP A 100 14.19 17.58 6.66
N PRO A 101 15.24 17.16 7.39
CA PRO A 101 15.48 17.63 8.76
C PRO A 101 15.97 19.08 8.76
N GLY A 102 15.42 19.89 9.66
CA GLY A 102 15.82 21.29 9.80
C GLY A 102 15.57 21.85 11.20
N MET A 103 16.05 23.07 11.42
CA MET A 103 15.84 23.82 12.65
C MET A 103 15.05 25.09 12.37
N VAL A 104 14.07 25.40 13.22
CA VAL A 104 13.28 26.62 13.08
C VAL A 104 14.15 27.82 13.42
N MET A 105 14.27 28.76 12.49
CA MET A 105 15.11 29.95 12.61
C MET A 105 14.27 31.20 12.83
N PRO A 106 14.83 32.23 13.49
CA PRO A 106 14.14 33.50 13.63
C PRO A 106 13.97 34.17 12.25
N TRP A 107 12.83 34.85 12.09
CA TRP A 107 12.58 35.70 10.94
C TRP A 107 13.48 36.95 11.00
N LYS A 108 14.10 37.29 9.86
CA LYS A 108 14.93 38.51 9.74
C LYS A 108 14.07 39.77 9.52
N THR A 109 12.82 39.60 9.09
CA THR A 109 11.86 40.67 8.78
C THR A 109 10.82 40.82 9.89
N LYS A 110 10.25 42.03 10.04
CA LYS A 110 9.27 42.33 11.10
C LYS A 110 7.87 41.77 10.84
N SER A 111 7.58 41.26 9.64
CA SER A 111 6.29 40.70 9.23
C SER A 111 6.44 39.21 8.93
N VAL A 112 5.82 38.37 9.77
CA VAL A 112 5.80 36.91 9.61
C VAL A 112 4.53 36.50 8.86
N PRO A 113 4.60 35.81 7.71
CA PRO A 113 3.43 35.27 7.03
C PRO A 113 2.73 34.21 7.91
N PRO A 114 1.39 34.26 8.09
CA PRO A 114 0.67 33.30 8.92
C PRO A 114 0.88 31.85 8.42
N GLY A 115 1.26 30.95 9.34
CA GLY A 115 1.45 29.54 9.03
C GLY A 115 2.72 29.20 8.24
N MET A 116 3.63 30.15 8.00
CA MET A 116 4.97 29.86 7.46
C MET A 116 6.03 29.85 8.55
N ARG A 117 7.06 29.03 8.34
CA ARG A 117 8.25 28.91 9.18
C ARG A 117 9.50 29.08 8.34
N ARG A 118 10.46 29.85 8.84
CA ARG A 118 11.80 29.91 8.26
C ARG A 118 12.62 28.78 8.87
N VAL A 119 13.10 27.86 8.06
CA VAL A 119 13.84 26.66 8.49
C VAL A 119 15.21 26.67 7.85
N GLU A 120 16.25 26.39 8.65
CA GLU A 120 17.59 26.05 8.16
C GLU A 120 17.72 24.54 8.07
N TRP A 121 18.18 24.04 6.93
CA TRP A 121 18.27 22.61 6.65
C TRP A 121 19.62 22.05 7.07
N PHE A 122 19.61 20.91 7.75
CA PHE A 122 20.85 20.16 8.03
C PHE A 122 21.39 19.54 6.74
N GLY A 123 22.72 19.38 6.67
CA GLY A 123 23.44 18.88 5.49
C GLY A 123 24.03 19.99 4.62
N ASP A 124 23.21 20.89 4.07
CA ASP A 124 23.65 21.95 3.14
C ASP A 124 23.61 23.38 3.72
N GLY A 125 22.97 23.59 4.89
CA GLY A 125 22.89 24.89 5.56
C GLY A 125 21.99 25.91 4.85
N MET A 126 21.18 25.47 3.89
CA MET A 126 20.28 26.36 3.15
C MET A 126 19.05 26.74 3.98
N PHE A 127 18.48 27.91 3.71
CA PHE A 127 17.27 28.38 4.37
C PHE A 127 16.07 28.31 3.44
N SER A 128 14.91 27.94 3.95
CA SER A 128 13.65 28.02 3.20
C SER A 128 12.48 28.42 4.09
N GLU A 129 11.45 28.97 3.45
CA GLU A 129 10.18 29.30 4.10
C GLU A 129 9.18 28.18 3.78
N VAL A 130 8.72 27.47 4.81
CA VAL A 130 7.88 26.29 4.68
C VAL A 130 6.64 26.41 5.56
N SER A 131 5.48 26.07 5.01
CA SER A 131 4.21 26.02 5.76
C SER A 131 3.92 24.66 6.37
N ASN A 132 4.50 23.60 5.83
CA ASN A 132 4.29 22.23 6.29
C ASN A 132 5.50 21.75 7.10
N THR A 133 5.33 21.71 8.43
CA THR A 133 6.35 21.30 9.40
C THR A 133 5.78 20.28 10.38
N ALA A 134 6.63 19.34 10.82
CA ALA A 134 6.29 18.32 11.81
C ALA A 134 7.40 18.19 12.85
N ALA A 135 7.06 17.75 14.06
CA ALA A 135 8.05 17.60 15.13
C ALA A 135 9.09 16.57 14.75
N PHE A 136 10.38 16.85 14.97
CA PHE A 136 11.45 15.92 14.63
C PHE A 136 11.23 14.52 15.22
N THR A 137 10.70 14.47 16.44
CA THR A 137 10.42 13.27 17.23
C THR A 137 9.20 12.46 16.75
N LYS A 138 8.28 13.07 16.01
CA LYS A 138 7.03 12.42 15.57
C LYS A 138 7.12 11.79 14.18
N CYS A 139 8.20 12.03 13.44
CA CYS A 139 8.33 11.56 12.05
C CYS A 139 9.67 10.91 11.73
N PHE A 140 10.39 10.40 12.73
CA PHE A 140 11.59 9.60 12.48
C PHE A 140 11.21 8.25 11.86
N CYS A 141 11.45 8.06 10.56
CA CYS A 141 11.01 6.90 9.79
C CYS A 141 12.21 6.09 9.26
N LYS A 142 12.17 4.76 9.41
CA LYS A 142 13.18 3.81 8.89
C LYS A 142 13.40 3.91 7.37
N ASN A 143 12.41 4.40 6.63
CA ASN A 143 12.45 4.49 5.16
C ASN A 143 12.99 5.83 4.63
N SER A 144 13.40 6.76 5.49
CA SER A 144 14.04 8.00 5.05
C SER A 144 15.49 7.81 4.60
N PHE A 145 16.07 6.61 4.72
CA PHE A 145 17.45 6.32 4.31
C PHE A 145 17.63 6.01 2.81
N ALA A 146 17.07 6.85 1.93
CA ALA A 146 17.26 6.72 0.48
C ALA A 146 18.50 7.49 -0.02
N SER A 147 19.54 6.71 -0.34
CA SER A 147 20.63 6.89 -1.34
C SER A 147 21.51 8.15 -1.43
N LEU A 148 21.16 9.32 -0.92
CA LEU A 148 21.98 10.54 -1.10
C LEU A 148 22.94 10.80 0.08
N PRO A 149 24.27 10.97 -0.15
CA PRO A 149 25.24 11.27 0.91
C PRO A 149 24.88 12.51 1.75
N VAL A 150 24.33 13.55 1.12
CA VAL A 150 23.94 14.81 1.79
C VAL A 150 22.80 14.59 2.80
N TYR A 151 21.89 13.65 2.53
CA TYR A 151 20.82 13.32 3.47
C TYR A 151 21.35 12.54 4.67
N LYS A 152 22.29 11.60 4.45
CA LYS A 152 22.95 10.88 5.54
C LYS A 152 23.67 11.84 6.49
N GLU A 153 24.37 12.82 5.92
CA GLU A 153 25.06 13.86 6.68
C GLU A 153 24.06 14.76 7.43
N ALA A 154 22.94 15.13 6.80
CA ALA A 154 21.88 15.91 7.45
C ALA A 154 21.27 15.20 8.67
N ILE A 155 21.06 13.89 8.57
CA ILE A 155 20.55 13.06 9.67
C ILE A 155 21.59 12.88 10.78
N TYR A 156 22.86 12.71 10.41
CA TYR A 156 23.96 12.68 11.39
C TYR A 156 23.98 13.98 12.20
N GLN A 157 23.98 15.14 11.55
CA GLN A 157 24.06 16.45 12.21
C GLN A 157 22.87 16.72 13.15
N ILE A 158 21.64 16.42 12.73
CA ILE A 158 20.47 16.68 13.58
C ILE A 158 20.41 15.74 14.78
N ILE A 159 20.87 14.47 14.67
CA ILE A 159 20.92 13.53 15.80
C ILE A 159 22.11 13.85 16.72
N GLU A 160 23.24 14.31 16.17
CA GLU A 160 24.38 14.80 16.95
C GLU A 160 23.96 15.97 17.84
N LEU A 161 23.31 16.99 17.27
CA LEU A 161 22.77 18.12 18.03
C LEU A 161 21.70 17.69 19.05
N ALA A 162 20.84 16.73 18.69
CA ALA A 162 19.88 16.17 19.63
C ALA A 162 20.57 15.44 20.80
N GLY A 163 21.65 14.71 20.51
CA GLY A 163 22.52 14.05 21.49
C GLY A 163 23.18 15.04 22.44
N GLU A 164 23.74 16.12 21.91
CA GLU A 164 24.30 17.21 22.70
C GLU A 164 23.26 17.83 23.65
N ARG A 165 22.06 18.15 23.15
CA ARG A 165 20.98 18.76 23.95
C ARG A 165 20.50 17.90 25.10
N CYS A 166 20.57 16.58 24.96
CA CYS A 166 20.14 15.62 25.99
C CYS A 166 21.30 15.00 26.79
N GLY A 167 22.55 15.43 26.56
CA GLY A 167 23.73 14.88 27.22
C GLY A 167 24.05 13.42 26.86
N LYS A 168 23.55 12.93 25.72
CA LYS A 168 23.87 11.61 25.19
C LYS A 168 25.19 11.68 24.43
N SER A 169 26.15 10.84 24.81
CA SER A 169 27.45 10.77 24.15
C SER A 169 27.71 9.38 23.57
N PHE A 170 28.24 9.32 22.35
CA PHE A 170 28.49 8.09 21.59
C PHE A 170 29.96 7.64 21.63
N VAL A 171 30.71 8.03 22.68
CA VAL A 171 32.18 7.83 22.84
C VAL A 171 32.67 6.40 22.58
N LYS A 172 31.80 5.39 22.74
CA LYS A 172 32.11 3.97 22.48
C LYS A 172 32.43 3.64 21.00
N ALA A 173 32.21 4.58 20.06
CA ALA A 173 32.46 4.40 18.63
C ALA A 173 33.53 5.33 18.03
N LYS A 174 34.38 5.95 18.86
CA LYS A 174 35.38 6.94 18.39
C LYS A 174 36.25 6.38 17.24
N GLY A 175 36.09 6.97 16.05
CA GLY A 175 36.91 6.69 14.85
C GLY A 175 36.19 6.01 13.69
N ASP A 176 34.94 5.54 13.88
CA ASP A 176 34.14 4.87 12.83
C ASP A 176 32.75 5.51 12.72
N LYS A 177 32.61 6.44 11.77
CA LYS A 177 31.38 7.21 11.52
C LYS A 177 30.17 6.34 11.20
N GLU A 178 30.36 5.17 10.59
CA GLU A 178 29.25 4.29 10.20
C GLU A 178 28.71 3.53 11.41
N LYS A 179 29.59 3.08 12.32
CA LYS A 179 29.19 2.50 13.60
C LYS A 179 28.57 3.52 14.54
N GLU A 180 29.12 4.73 14.57
CA GLU A 180 28.56 5.83 15.38
C GLU A 180 27.16 6.22 14.90
N LEU A 181 26.97 6.38 13.59
CA LEU A 181 25.66 6.63 13.00
C LEU A 181 24.69 5.49 13.33
N LYS A 182 25.12 4.22 13.23
CA LYS A 182 24.25 3.09 13.59
C LYS A 182 23.76 3.16 15.04
N LEU A 183 24.65 3.47 15.99
CA LEU A 183 24.28 3.63 17.41
C LEU A 183 23.36 4.84 17.65
N MET A 184 23.58 5.93 16.93
CA MET A 184 22.71 7.11 16.94
C MET A 184 21.31 6.79 16.44
N LEU A 185 21.20 5.99 15.38
CA LEU A 185 19.94 5.55 14.80
C LEU A 185 19.20 4.58 15.72
N ASP A 186 19.89 3.61 16.29
CA ASP A 186 19.31 2.67 17.26
C ASP A 186 18.73 3.44 18.46
N TRP A 187 19.45 4.43 18.97
CA TRP A 187 18.96 5.31 20.03
C TRP A 187 17.74 6.13 19.63
N ALA A 188 17.70 6.63 18.39
CA ALA A 188 16.53 7.32 17.85
C ALA A 188 15.31 6.40 17.70
N PHE A 189 15.52 5.14 17.29
CA PHE A 189 14.47 4.13 17.15
C PHE A 189 13.92 3.66 18.49
N GLU A 190 14.73 3.68 19.55
CA GLU A 190 14.26 3.45 20.92
C GLU A 190 13.48 4.64 21.50
N GLY A 191 13.19 5.67 20.70
CA GLY A 191 12.42 6.84 21.12
C GLY A 191 13.24 7.83 21.93
N PHE A 192 14.57 7.85 21.75
CA PHE A 192 15.50 8.78 22.39
C PHE A 192 15.56 8.67 23.92
N LEU A 193 15.41 7.45 24.45
CA LEU A 193 15.45 7.18 25.88
C LEU A 193 16.85 7.48 26.49
N PRO A 194 16.91 7.94 27.75
CA PRO A 194 15.84 8.02 28.74
C PRO A 194 15.07 9.35 28.77
N THR A 195 15.61 10.42 28.18
CA THR A 195 14.99 11.77 28.21
C THR A 195 13.82 11.89 27.24
N GLY A 196 13.79 11.07 26.19
CA GLY A 196 12.75 11.10 25.18
C GLY A 196 12.68 12.43 24.42
N PRO A 197 11.55 12.70 23.75
CA PRO A 197 11.31 13.90 22.94
C PRO A 197 11.48 15.25 23.66
N GLU A 198 11.38 15.26 24.99
CA GLU A 198 11.45 16.47 25.81
C GLU A 198 12.90 16.95 26.03
N GLY A 199 13.89 16.09 25.77
CA GLY A 199 15.32 16.40 25.93
C GLY A 199 15.94 17.25 24.81
N PHE A 200 15.19 17.63 23.78
CA PHE A 200 15.69 18.36 22.60
C PHE A 200 15.47 19.86 22.66
N LEU A 201 14.91 20.36 23.76
CA LEU A 201 14.68 21.78 23.94
C LEU A 201 16.03 22.54 24.00
N PRO A 202 16.12 23.73 23.40
CA PRO A 202 17.34 24.54 23.45
C PRO A 202 17.77 24.82 24.90
N ALA A 203 19.08 24.75 25.17
CA ALA A 203 19.63 25.07 26.48
C ALA A 203 19.33 26.54 26.84
N GLY A 204 18.50 26.74 27.86
CA GLY A 204 18.03 28.07 28.31
C GLY A 204 16.62 28.11 28.92
N MET A 205 15.84 27.02 28.81
CA MET A 205 14.48 26.94 29.38
C MET A 205 14.31 25.91 30.51
N GLY A 206 15.37 25.19 30.87
CA GLY A 206 15.40 24.14 31.90
C GLY A 206 15.51 24.63 33.35
N MET A 207 14.82 25.70 33.73
CA MET A 207 14.68 26.10 35.13
C MET A 207 13.21 26.28 35.42
N PHE A 208 12.52 25.22 35.85
CA PHE A 208 11.43 25.19 36.83
C PHE A 208 10.87 23.77 36.82
N ILE A 209 11.43 22.89 37.67
CA ILE A 209 10.73 21.87 38.47
C ILE A 209 11.84 21.08 39.20
N ASN A 210 11.94 21.32 40.50
CA ASN A 210 12.88 20.65 41.40
C ASN A 210 12.31 19.29 41.85
N PRO A 211 13.15 18.24 42.02
CA PRO A 211 12.70 16.89 42.40
C PRO A 211 12.67 16.73 43.92
N SER A 212 11.56 16.28 44.52
CA SER A 212 11.63 15.66 45.86
C SER A 212 10.37 14.89 46.33
N LYS A 213 10.68 13.69 46.86
CA LYS A 213 10.00 12.89 47.90
C LYS A 213 8.95 11.81 47.52
N LYS A 214 9.49 10.59 47.47
CA LYS A 214 9.10 9.34 48.15
C LYS A 214 7.71 8.71 47.90
N LYS A 215 7.78 7.54 47.24
CA LYS A 215 7.01 6.27 47.40
C LYS A 215 5.81 6.31 48.36
N LYS A 216 4.63 5.92 47.85
CA LYS A 216 3.77 4.87 48.45
C LYS A 216 2.74 4.37 47.43
N LYS A 217 2.59 3.03 47.36
CA LYS A 217 1.53 2.28 46.67
C LYS A 217 0.16 2.85 47.04
N LEU A 218 -0.77 2.95 46.10
CA LEU A 218 -2.19 2.87 46.43
C LEU A 218 -2.99 2.20 45.29
N HIS A 219 -4.04 1.54 45.75
CA HIS A 219 -4.85 0.51 45.13
C HIS A 219 -5.52 0.91 43.80
N LEU A 220 -5.61 -0.08 42.90
CA LEU A 220 -6.49 -0.06 41.74
C LEU A 220 -7.95 -0.07 42.23
N SER A 221 -8.64 1.07 42.17
CA SER A 221 -10.10 1.13 42.29
C SER A 221 -10.71 1.46 40.94
N LYS A 222 -11.55 0.54 40.48
CA LYS A 222 -12.40 0.60 39.30
C LYS A 222 -13.07 1.99 39.16
N ILE A 223 -12.91 2.64 38.01
CA ILE A 223 -13.79 3.74 37.57
C ILE A 223 -14.60 3.21 36.38
N PRO A 224 -15.94 3.27 36.41
CA PRO A 224 -16.79 2.78 35.34
C PRO A 224 -16.80 3.81 34.21
N VAL A 225 -16.34 3.42 33.01
CA VAL A 225 -16.46 4.27 31.82
C VAL A 225 -17.79 3.96 31.15
N ASN A 226 -18.87 4.53 31.69
CA ASN A 226 -20.07 4.81 30.90
C ASN A 226 -19.84 6.13 30.17
N VAL A 227 -19.20 6.06 29.00
CA VAL A 227 -19.31 7.15 28.02
C VAL A 227 -20.63 6.91 27.30
N PHE A 228 -21.62 7.74 27.63
CA PHE A 228 -22.82 7.90 26.83
C PHE A 228 -22.38 8.35 25.42
N LEU A 229 -22.47 7.42 24.47
CA LEU A 229 -22.37 7.68 23.03
C LEU A 229 -23.64 8.43 22.61
N SER A 230 -23.50 9.67 22.14
CA SER A 230 -24.48 10.30 21.25
C SER A 230 -24.28 9.79 19.80
N PRO A 231 -25.32 9.79 18.95
CA PRO A 231 -25.50 8.75 17.92
C PRO A 231 -24.81 8.97 16.57
N ASP A 232 -24.18 10.11 16.28
CA ASP A 232 -23.63 10.35 14.94
C ASP A 232 -22.16 9.89 14.85
N ARG A 233 -21.98 8.60 14.53
CA ARG A 233 -20.67 7.98 14.26
C ARG A 233 -20.00 8.47 12.96
N ALA A 234 -20.66 9.34 12.19
CA ALA A 234 -20.23 9.77 10.85
C ALA A 234 -19.21 10.93 10.83
N ASP A 235 -18.98 11.62 11.95
CA ASP A 235 -18.32 12.93 11.95
C ASP A 235 -16.78 12.90 12.06
N PHE A 236 -16.17 11.71 12.17
CA PHE A 236 -14.73 11.58 12.31
C PHE A 236 -14.18 10.33 11.64
N CYS A 237 -12.90 10.40 11.29
CA CYS A 237 -12.22 9.37 10.53
C CYS A 237 -11.97 8.18 11.43
N LEU A 238 -12.61 7.05 11.16
CA LEU A 238 -12.45 5.82 11.94
C LEU A 238 -10.99 5.33 11.93
N SER A 239 -10.26 5.66 10.87
CA SER A 239 -8.84 5.43 10.82
C SER A 239 -8.12 6.45 11.73
N CYS A 240 -7.77 7.65 11.26
CA CYS A 240 -6.85 8.52 12.01
C CYS A 240 -7.47 9.44 13.08
N GLY A 241 -8.79 9.46 13.24
CA GLY A 241 -9.50 10.38 14.14
C GLY A 241 -9.66 11.82 13.62
N SER A 242 -9.28 12.08 12.37
CA SER A 242 -9.49 13.40 11.72
C SER A 242 -10.97 13.75 11.60
N SER A 243 -11.34 15.01 11.78
CA SER A 243 -12.68 15.53 11.49
C SER A 243 -12.91 15.81 10.00
N GLU A 244 -11.87 15.76 9.16
CA GLU A 244 -11.97 16.01 7.72
C GLU A 244 -12.40 14.72 7.00
N ILE A 245 -13.72 14.46 6.98
CA ILE A 245 -14.29 13.29 6.31
C ILE A 245 -14.55 13.58 4.83
N GLU A 246 -14.14 12.64 3.97
CA GLU A 246 -14.40 12.70 2.54
C GLU A 246 -15.40 11.64 2.10
N VAL A 247 -15.29 10.41 2.63
CA VAL A 247 -16.14 9.28 2.25
C VAL A 247 -16.55 8.49 3.49
N PRO A 248 -17.69 7.78 3.48
CA PRO A 248 -17.99 6.82 4.52
C PRO A 248 -16.99 5.65 4.53
N HIS A 249 -16.72 5.09 5.70
CA HIS A 249 -15.87 3.91 5.84
C HIS A 249 -16.56 2.69 5.16
N PRO A 250 -15.88 1.94 4.28
CA PRO A 250 -16.53 0.91 3.45
C PRO A 250 -17.05 -0.32 4.20
N LEU A 251 -16.57 -0.55 5.43
CA LEU A 251 -16.89 -1.75 6.23
C LEU A 251 -17.57 -1.47 7.58
N PHE A 252 -17.58 -0.21 8.04
CA PHE A 252 -17.98 0.15 9.41
C PHE A 252 -18.76 1.46 9.39
N GLU A 253 -19.66 1.65 10.35
CA GLU A 253 -20.35 2.93 10.53
C GLU A 253 -19.37 4.04 10.95
N GLY A 254 -19.05 4.94 10.02
CA GLY A 254 -18.25 6.14 10.26
C GLY A 254 -17.57 6.66 9.00
N GLY A 255 -16.65 7.63 9.11
CA GLY A 255 -16.01 8.26 7.96
C GLY A 255 -14.55 7.86 7.73
N LEU A 256 -14.03 8.18 6.54
CA LEU A 256 -12.61 8.19 6.18
C LEU A 256 -12.22 9.55 5.60
N CYS A 257 -11.08 10.08 6.05
CA CYS A 257 -10.43 11.23 5.40
C CYS A 257 -9.71 10.79 4.12
N LEU A 258 -9.35 11.75 3.25
CA LEU A 258 -8.67 11.48 1.96
C LEU A 258 -7.47 10.55 2.10
N ARG A 259 -6.57 10.85 3.06
CA ARG A 259 -5.37 10.05 3.29
C ARG A 259 -5.70 8.62 3.71
N CYS A 260 -6.70 8.44 4.58
CA CYS A 260 -7.07 7.12 5.05
C CYS A 260 -7.86 6.34 4.00
N LYS A 261 -8.63 7.01 3.12
CA LYS A 261 -9.27 6.41 1.94
C LYS A 261 -8.23 5.87 0.95
N GLU A 262 -7.19 6.65 0.65
CA GLU A 262 -6.08 6.22 -0.21
C GLU A 262 -5.34 5.02 0.39
N ASN A 263 -4.98 5.10 1.68
CA ASN A 263 -4.32 4.00 2.40
C ASN A 263 -5.20 2.74 2.43
N PHE A 264 -6.50 2.90 2.68
CA PHE A 264 -7.46 1.79 2.72
C PHE A 264 -7.53 1.09 1.36
N SER A 265 -7.58 1.84 0.26
CA SER A 265 -7.63 1.30 -1.10
C SER A 265 -6.38 0.49 -1.47
N GLU A 266 -5.22 0.85 -0.89
CA GLU A 266 -3.95 0.17 -1.14
C GLU A 266 -3.74 -1.08 -0.28
N THR A 267 -4.27 -1.08 0.95
CA THR A 267 -3.88 -2.06 1.99
C THR A 267 -4.96 -3.08 2.33
N LEU A 268 -6.25 -2.80 2.08
CA LEU A 268 -7.36 -3.66 2.49
C LEU A 268 -7.22 -5.12 2.02
N TYR A 269 -6.76 -5.30 0.77
CA TYR A 269 -6.63 -6.61 0.13
C TYR A 269 -5.17 -7.08 0.05
N ARG A 270 -4.32 -6.62 0.96
CA ARG A 270 -2.97 -7.17 1.10
C ARG A 270 -2.98 -8.29 2.14
N TYR A 271 -2.39 -9.41 1.76
CA TYR A 271 -2.32 -10.62 2.55
C TYR A 271 -0.88 -11.08 2.60
N ASP A 272 -0.46 -11.61 3.74
CA ASP A 272 0.88 -12.18 3.91
C ASP A 272 0.89 -13.68 3.57
N GLU A 273 2.05 -14.33 3.68
CA GLU A 273 2.22 -15.76 3.39
C GLU A 273 1.36 -16.68 4.27
N ASP A 274 0.94 -16.22 5.45
CA ASP A 274 0.01 -16.95 6.33
C ASP A 274 -1.46 -16.85 5.90
N GLY A 275 -1.75 -16.15 4.80
CA GLY A 275 -3.08 -16.00 4.24
C GLY A 275 -3.95 -14.94 4.91
N TYR A 276 -3.52 -14.34 6.02
CA TYR A 276 -4.22 -13.26 6.73
C TYR A 276 -3.85 -11.88 6.18
N GLN A 277 -4.74 -10.90 6.38
CA GLN A 277 -4.49 -9.52 6.00
C GLN A 277 -3.23 -8.98 6.66
N SER A 278 -2.38 -8.31 5.87
CA SER A 278 -1.13 -7.71 6.37
C SER A 278 -1.38 -6.52 7.30
N TYR A 279 -2.55 -5.87 7.19
CA TYR A 279 -2.91 -4.65 7.92
C TYR A 279 -4.28 -4.77 8.57
N CYS A 280 -4.48 -4.05 9.68
CA CYS A 280 -5.77 -3.98 10.37
C CYS A 280 -6.93 -3.58 9.44
N THR A 281 -8.03 -4.33 9.45
CA THR A 281 -9.21 -4.08 8.61
C THR A 281 -9.87 -2.71 8.84
N VAL A 282 -9.75 -2.12 10.03
CA VAL A 282 -10.39 -0.84 10.39
C VAL A 282 -9.52 0.36 10.04
N CYS A 283 -8.23 0.24 10.33
CA CYS A 283 -7.32 1.38 10.36
C CYS A 283 -6.18 1.23 9.36
N CYS A 284 -5.99 0.07 8.74
CA CYS A 284 -4.93 -0.17 7.76
C CYS A 284 -3.52 0.12 8.30
N ALA A 285 -3.31 -0.11 9.60
CA ALA A 285 -2.02 -0.06 10.28
C ALA A 285 -1.59 -1.47 10.71
N GLY A 286 -0.28 -1.71 10.80
CA GLY A 286 0.31 -3.04 11.00
C GLY A 286 1.40 -3.08 12.07
N LEU A 287 1.12 -2.64 13.30
CA LEU A 287 2.09 -2.77 14.42
C LEU A 287 1.92 -4.10 15.17
N GLU A 288 0.77 -4.29 15.82
CA GLU A 288 0.37 -5.55 16.47
C GLU A 288 -1.09 -5.83 16.16
N VAL A 289 -1.35 -6.87 15.36
CA VAL A 289 -2.69 -7.28 14.94
C VAL A 289 -3.11 -8.58 15.62
N ILE A 290 -4.40 -8.71 15.89
CA ILE A 290 -5.08 -9.92 16.33
C ILE A 290 -5.70 -10.57 15.10
N LEU A 291 -5.42 -11.84 14.90
CA LEU A 291 -5.99 -12.65 13.83
C LEU A 291 -7.41 -13.09 14.18
N CYS A 292 -8.30 -13.11 13.19
CA CYS A 292 -9.64 -13.67 13.38
C CYS A 292 -9.57 -15.19 13.60
N GLY A 293 -10.27 -15.71 14.61
CA GLY A 293 -10.37 -17.15 14.85
C GLY A 293 -11.50 -17.86 14.10
N ILE A 294 -12.30 -17.13 13.32
CA ILE A 294 -13.40 -17.70 12.52
C ILE A 294 -12.79 -18.33 11.27
N THR A 295 -13.11 -19.60 11.02
CA THR A 295 -12.71 -20.32 9.80
C THR A 295 -13.03 -19.50 8.55
N SER A 296 -12.12 -19.50 7.57
CA SER A 296 -12.26 -18.76 6.30
C SER A 296 -12.27 -17.24 6.42
N CYS A 297 -12.06 -16.67 7.63
CA CYS A 297 -11.92 -15.24 7.83
C CYS A 297 -10.46 -14.82 7.86
N CYS A 298 -10.01 -14.12 6.82
CA CYS A 298 -8.63 -13.64 6.71
C CYS A 298 -8.40 -12.26 7.36
N ARG A 299 -9.37 -11.73 8.10
CA ARG A 299 -9.31 -10.35 8.65
C ARG A 299 -8.44 -10.27 9.90
N VAL A 300 -7.85 -9.10 10.12
CA VAL A 300 -7.04 -8.82 11.31
C VAL A 300 -7.44 -7.46 11.91
N ALA A 301 -7.32 -7.31 13.22
CA ALA A 301 -7.65 -6.05 13.90
C ALA A 301 -6.60 -5.69 14.95
N LEU A 302 -6.26 -4.40 15.14
CA LEU A 302 -5.38 -4.03 16.26
C LEU A 302 -6.08 -4.30 17.60
N CYS A 303 -5.28 -4.64 18.62
CA CYS A 303 -5.75 -4.96 19.96
C CYS A 303 -6.66 -3.88 20.59
N HIS A 304 -6.44 -2.60 20.27
CA HIS A 304 -7.27 -1.49 20.79
C HIS A 304 -8.64 -1.36 20.09
N TRP A 305 -8.78 -1.85 18.85
CA TRP A 305 -10.07 -1.93 18.16
C TRP A 305 -10.87 -3.16 18.63
N GLY A 306 -10.22 -4.30 18.90
CA GLY A 306 -10.88 -5.52 19.38
C GLY A 306 -11.61 -5.39 20.73
N ARG A 307 -11.33 -4.34 21.51
CA ARG A 307 -12.00 -4.05 22.79
C ARG A 307 -13.15 -3.05 22.68
N LYS A 308 -13.31 -2.39 21.53
CA LYS A 308 -14.37 -1.42 21.27
C LYS A 308 -15.33 -2.10 20.29
N GLY A 309 -16.56 -2.40 20.69
CA GLY A 309 -17.54 -2.98 19.78
C GLY A 309 -17.91 -1.97 18.68
N PHE A 310 -17.75 -2.35 17.40
CA PHE A 310 -18.18 -1.54 16.25
C PHE A 310 -19.37 -2.19 15.57
N GLY A 311 -20.33 -1.37 15.12
CA GLY A 311 -21.39 -1.82 14.22
C GLY A 311 -20.82 -2.02 12.82
N LEU A 312 -21.22 -3.11 12.15
CA LEU A 312 -20.95 -3.31 10.72
C LEU A 312 -21.74 -2.26 9.95
N GLY A 313 -21.03 -1.46 9.14
CA GLY A 313 -21.65 -0.46 8.30
C GLY A 313 -22.09 -1.08 6.98
N THR A 314 -23.32 -0.80 6.55
CA THR A 314 -23.83 -1.15 5.22
C THR A 314 -23.56 0.00 4.26
N THR A 315 -22.33 0.13 3.76
CA THR A 315 -22.00 1.14 2.74
C THR A 315 -21.70 0.45 1.42
N GLU A 316 -22.62 0.60 0.47
CA GLU A 316 -22.49 0.15 -0.91
C GLU A 316 -21.37 0.94 -1.62
N PHE A 317 -20.13 0.46 -1.49
CA PHE A 317 -19.19 0.63 -2.59
C PHE A 317 -19.65 -0.24 -3.75
N HIS A 318 -19.30 0.13 -4.99
CA HIS A 318 -19.66 -0.55 -6.24
C HIS A 318 -19.11 -1.99 -6.31
N LEU A 319 -19.58 -2.85 -5.42
CA LEU A 319 -19.41 -4.29 -5.42
C LEU A 319 -20.58 -4.83 -6.22
N PHE A 320 -20.30 -5.51 -7.32
CA PHE A 320 -21.33 -6.19 -8.10
C PHE A 320 -22.08 -7.25 -7.28
N TYR A 321 -21.46 -7.75 -6.20
CA TYR A 321 -22.02 -8.72 -5.27
C TYR A 321 -21.69 -8.38 -3.81
N PRO A 322 -22.63 -8.53 -2.86
CA PRO A 322 -22.34 -8.36 -1.44
C PRO A 322 -21.31 -9.40 -0.94
N SER A 323 -20.45 -9.02 0.01
CA SER A 323 -19.48 -9.94 0.62
C SER A 323 -20.18 -11.08 1.36
N ILE A 324 -19.61 -12.29 1.30
CA ILE A 324 -20.19 -13.47 1.97
C ILE A 324 -19.61 -13.60 3.40
N PRO A 325 -20.45 -13.80 4.43
CA PRO A 325 -20.00 -14.11 5.78
C PRO A 325 -19.04 -15.30 5.82
N ALA A 326 -18.00 -15.24 6.64
CA ALA A 326 -16.89 -16.21 6.60
C ALA A 326 -17.33 -17.67 6.78
N ASP A 327 -18.31 -17.91 7.65
CA ASP A 327 -18.94 -19.20 7.94
C ASP A 327 -19.78 -19.76 6.78
N GLN A 328 -20.16 -18.92 5.82
CA GLN A 328 -20.95 -19.28 4.64
C GLN A 328 -20.12 -19.38 3.36
N ARG A 329 -18.82 -19.06 3.43
CA ARG A 329 -17.91 -19.15 2.29
C ARG A 329 -17.65 -20.62 1.95
N ARG A 330 -17.66 -20.92 0.65
CA ARG A 330 -17.42 -22.25 0.10
C ARG A 330 -16.17 -22.27 -0.78
N PRO A 331 -15.58 -23.45 -1.06
CA PRO A 331 -14.44 -23.56 -1.95
C PRO A 331 -14.79 -23.08 -3.37
N ILE A 332 -13.81 -22.51 -4.07
CA ILE A 332 -14.02 -21.88 -5.38
C ILE A 332 -14.01 -22.90 -6.53
N LYS A 333 -14.92 -22.77 -7.50
CA LYS A 333 -14.88 -23.47 -8.79
C LYS A 333 -14.42 -22.57 -9.92
N VAL A 334 -13.38 -22.97 -10.63
CA VAL A 334 -12.73 -22.16 -11.66
C VAL A 334 -12.76 -22.84 -13.02
N LEU A 335 -13.15 -22.08 -14.05
CA LEU A 335 -12.90 -22.41 -15.44
C LEU A 335 -11.84 -21.46 -16.00
N SER A 336 -10.70 -22.01 -16.41
CA SER A 336 -9.59 -21.28 -17.03
C SER A 336 -9.51 -21.60 -18.51
N LEU A 337 -9.68 -20.59 -19.36
CA LEU A 337 -9.56 -20.73 -20.81
C LEU A 337 -8.21 -20.16 -21.25
N PHE A 338 -7.51 -20.87 -22.14
CA PHE A 338 -6.15 -20.49 -22.56
C PHE A 338 -5.20 -20.43 -21.35
N ASP A 339 -5.25 -21.48 -20.52
CA ASP A 339 -4.65 -21.50 -19.18
C ASP A 339 -3.13 -21.29 -19.18
N GLY A 340 -2.46 -21.67 -20.28
CA GLY A 340 -1.02 -21.64 -20.40
C GLY A 340 -0.38 -22.48 -19.29
N ILE A 341 0.51 -21.86 -18.52
CA ILE A 341 1.28 -22.53 -17.46
C ILE A 341 0.58 -22.46 -16.09
N ALA A 342 -0.74 -22.50 -16.05
CA ALA A 342 -1.54 -22.55 -14.82
C ALA A 342 -1.26 -21.40 -13.84
N THR A 343 -1.12 -20.17 -14.35
CA THR A 343 -0.84 -18.99 -13.50
C THR A 343 -2.01 -18.66 -12.57
N GLY A 344 -3.24 -18.85 -13.04
CA GLY A 344 -4.45 -18.65 -12.22
C GLY A 344 -4.49 -19.59 -11.02
N TYR A 345 -4.30 -20.89 -11.26
CA TYR A 345 -4.22 -21.90 -10.20
C TYR A 345 -3.12 -21.59 -9.19
N LEU A 346 -1.91 -21.30 -9.67
CA LEU A 346 -0.76 -20.96 -8.83
C LEU A 346 -1.12 -19.82 -7.86
N VAL A 347 -1.69 -18.73 -8.37
CA VAL A 347 -2.03 -17.57 -7.55
C VAL A 347 -3.16 -17.85 -6.57
N LEU A 348 -4.19 -18.59 -6.97
CA LEU A 348 -5.28 -18.96 -6.07
C LEU A 348 -4.77 -19.81 -4.91
N ARG A 349 -3.90 -20.78 -5.19
CA ARG A 349 -3.23 -21.59 -4.17
C ARG A 349 -2.35 -20.73 -3.26
N ASP A 350 -1.51 -19.86 -3.82
CA ASP A 350 -0.60 -19.02 -3.04
C ASP A 350 -1.35 -17.98 -2.19
N LEU A 351 -2.57 -17.59 -2.58
CA LEU A 351 -3.48 -16.80 -1.75
C LEU A 351 -4.23 -17.67 -0.71
N GLY A 352 -4.04 -18.99 -0.68
CA GLY A 352 -4.66 -19.88 0.30
C GLY A 352 -6.13 -20.17 0.04
N PHE A 353 -6.63 -20.05 -1.19
CA PHE A 353 -8.01 -20.46 -1.51
C PHE A 353 -8.15 -21.97 -1.50
N LYS A 354 -9.22 -22.47 -0.88
CA LYS A 354 -9.66 -23.85 -1.11
C LYS A 354 -10.36 -23.93 -2.45
N MET A 355 -9.88 -24.80 -3.32
CA MET A 355 -10.43 -25.01 -4.66
C MET A 355 -11.24 -26.30 -4.68
N GLU A 356 -12.53 -26.22 -5.00
CA GLU A 356 -13.35 -27.42 -5.21
C GLU A 356 -12.97 -28.09 -6.54
N ARG A 357 -12.81 -27.27 -7.58
CA ARG A 357 -12.54 -27.74 -8.94
C ARG A 357 -11.85 -26.66 -9.76
N TYR A 358 -10.84 -27.05 -10.54
CA TYR A 358 -10.19 -26.18 -11.51
C TYR A 358 -10.11 -26.90 -12.85
N ILE A 359 -10.91 -26.44 -13.81
CA ILE A 359 -10.93 -26.97 -15.18
C ILE A 359 -10.19 -26.01 -16.11
N ALA A 360 -9.26 -26.52 -16.91
CA ALA A 360 -8.41 -25.72 -17.79
C ALA A 360 -8.53 -26.16 -19.25
N SER A 361 -8.81 -25.23 -20.17
CA SER A 361 -8.67 -25.48 -21.61
C SER A 361 -7.32 -24.97 -22.10
N GLU A 362 -6.47 -25.89 -22.54
CA GLU A 362 -5.15 -25.61 -23.10
C GLU A 362 -4.80 -26.68 -24.15
N ILE A 363 -4.05 -26.31 -25.18
CA ILE A 363 -3.68 -27.19 -26.30
C ILE A 363 -2.16 -27.34 -26.47
N CYS A 364 -1.37 -26.53 -25.76
CA CYS A 364 0.08 -26.60 -25.81
C CYS A 364 0.60 -27.66 -24.83
N ASP A 365 1.10 -28.79 -25.35
CA ASP A 365 1.63 -29.90 -24.54
C ASP A 365 2.66 -29.46 -23.48
N ASP A 366 3.59 -28.57 -23.86
CA ASP A 366 4.58 -28.00 -22.94
C ASP A 366 3.93 -27.25 -21.75
N SER A 367 2.81 -26.57 -22.01
CA SER A 367 2.11 -25.79 -20.97
C SER A 367 1.25 -26.68 -20.07
N ILE A 368 0.58 -27.67 -20.66
CA ILE A 368 -0.15 -28.72 -19.95
C ILE A 368 0.81 -29.50 -19.03
N ALA A 369 1.99 -29.87 -19.53
CA ALA A 369 3.00 -30.57 -18.74
C ALA A 369 3.46 -29.75 -17.52
N VAL A 370 3.61 -28.42 -17.65
CA VAL A 370 3.91 -27.54 -16.52
C VAL A 370 2.81 -27.61 -15.46
N GLY A 371 1.54 -27.41 -15.86
CA GLY A 371 0.45 -27.43 -14.90
C GLY A 371 0.25 -28.78 -14.23
N MET A 372 0.32 -29.88 -15.00
CA MET A 372 0.20 -31.24 -14.49
C MET A 372 1.28 -31.57 -13.45
N VAL A 373 2.54 -31.22 -13.72
CA VAL A 373 3.66 -31.53 -12.81
C VAL A 373 3.66 -30.60 -11.60
N LYS A 374 3.46 -29.29 -11.80
CA LYS A 374 3.58 -28.30 -10.71
C LYS A 374 2.39 -28.25 -9.77
N HIS A 375 1.24 -28.76 -10.21
CA HIS A 375 0.02 -28.81 -9.41
C HIS A 375 -0.47 -30.24 -9.21
N GLU A 376 0.42 -31.24 -9.35
CA GLU A 376 0.20 -32.63 -8.94
C GLU A 376 -1.08 -33.25 -9.55
N GLY A 377 -1.40 -32.90 -10.79
CA GLY A 377 -2.61 -33.38 -11.47
C GLY A 377 -3.94 -32.84 -10.92
N LYS A 378 -3.94 -31.81 -10.05
CA LYS A 378 -5.15 -31.17 -9.51
C LYS A 378 -5.92 -30.32 -10.53
N ILE A 379 -5.35 -30.11 -11.73
CA ILE A 379 -5.98 -29.39 -12.82
C ILE A 379 -6.60 -30.38 -13.79
N GLU A 380 -7.90 -30.24 -14.03
CA GLU A 380 -8.62 -31.03 -15.03
C GLU A 380 -8.48 -30.38 -16.40
N TYR A 381 -7.59 -30.92 -17.23
CA TYR A 381 -7.40 -30.41 -18.59
C TYR A 381 -8.50 -30.90 -19.53
N VAL A 382 -9.12 -29.95 -20.22
CA VAL A 382 -9.98 -30.18 -21.36
C VAL A 382 -9.27 -29.73 -22.62
N ASN A 383 -9.67 -30.33 -23.75
CA ASN A 383 -9.11 -29.99 -25.06
C ASN A 383 -9.47 -28.56 -25.49
N ASP A 384 -9.19 -28.27 -26.76
CA ASP A 384 -9.49 -27.01 -27.44
C ASP A 384 -10.82 -26.39 -27.02
N VAL A 385 -10.77 -25.11 -26.62
CA VAL A 385 -11.90 -24.31 -26.13
C VAL A 385 -13.13 -24.36 -27.04
N ARG A 386 -12.93 -24.52 -28.36
CA ARG A 386 -13.99 -24.60 -29.37
C ARG A 386 -14.87 -25.84 -29.22
N THR A 387 -14.36 -26.87 -28.54
CA THR A 387 -15.07 -28.13 -28.28
C THR A 387 -15.95 -28.06 -27.03
N ILE A 388 -15.86 -26.99 -26.23
CA ILE A 388 -16.63 -26.84 -25.00
C ILE A 388 -18.09 -26.48 -25.34
N THR A 389 -19.01 -27.39 -25.02
CA THR A 389 -20.45 -27.25 -25.31
C THR A 389 -21.23 -26.80 -24.07
N ARG A 390 -22.51 -26.41 -24.25
CA ARG A 390 -23.42 -26.13 -23.12
C ARG A 390 -23.57 -27.33 -22.18
N LYS A 391 -23.59 -28.54 -22.73
CA LYS A 391 -23.71 -29.78 -21.95
C LYS A 391 -22.51 -29.95 -21.01
N HIS A 392 -21.30 -29.77 -21.54
CA HIS A 392 -20.09 -29.79 -20.74
C HIS A 392 -20.14 -28.78 -19.58
N LEU A 393 -20.49 -27.52 -19.87
CA LEU A 393 -20.56 -26.48 -18.83
C LEU A 393 -21.61 -26.78 -17.75
N ALA A 394 -22.74 -27.39 -18.13
CA ALA A 394 -23.78 -27.80 -17.19
C ALA A 394 -23.35 -29.00 -16.31
N GLU A 395 -22.56 -29.93 -16.85
CA GLU A 395 -22.03 -31.10 -16.13
C GLU A 395 -20.86 -30.72 -15.21
N TRP A 396 -20.05 -29.74 -15.60
CA TRP A 396 -18.86 -29.34 -14.86
C TRP A 396 -19.14 -28.33 -13.76
N GLY A 397 -20.13 -27.46 -13.99
CA GLY A 397 -20.44 -26.30 -13.16
C GLY A 397 -21.45 -26.56 -12.03
N PRO A 398 -22.04 -25.49 -11.45
CA PRO A 398 -21.81 -24.07 -11.81
C PRO A 398 -20.40 -23.58 -11.43
N PHE A 399 -19.81 -22.70 -12.23
CA PHE A 399 -18.50 -22.09 -11.95
C PHE A 399 -18.65 -20.74 -11.27
N ASP A 400 -17.70 -20.42 -10.39
CA ASP A 400 -17.64 -19.16 -9.64
C ASP A 400 -16.73 -18.13 -10.29
N LEU A 401 -15.69 -18.60 -10.99
CA LEU A 401 -14.68 -17.76 -11.63
C LEU A 401 -14.38 -18.27 -13.06
N LEU A 402 -14.56 -17.39 -14.05
CA LEU A 402 -14.12 -17.61 -15.43
C LEU A 402 -12.92 -16.72 -15.75
N ILE A 403 -11.76 -17.31 -16.06
CA ILE A 403 -10.55 -16.54 -16.40
C ILE A 403 -10.01 -16.93 -17.77
N GLY A 404 -9.33 -16.01 -18.45
CA GLY A 404 -8.60 -16.36 -19.67
C GLY A 404 -7.91 -15.21 -20.38
N GLY A 405 -6.89 -15.55 -21.18
CA GLY A 405 -6.15 -14.61 -22.02
C GLY A 405 -5.93 -15.20 -23.40
N SER A 406 -6.73 -14.79 -24.39
CA SER A 406 -6.64 -15.38 -25.72
C SER A 406 -5.31 -15.03 -26.42
N PRO A 407 -4.80 -15.86 -27.33
CA PRO A 407 -3.53 -15.60 -28.00
C PRO A 407 -3.49 -14.23 -28.69
N CYS A 408 -2.52 -13.40 -28.30
CA CYS A 408 -2.41 -12.02 -28.79
C CYS A 408 -1.68 -11.88 -30.14
N ASN A 409 -1.29 -12.98 -30.78
CA ASN A 409 -0.43 -12.98 -31.97
C ASN A 409 -1.03 -12.20 -33.15
N ASP A 410 -2.34 -12.35 -33.38
CA ASP A 410 -3.07 -11.64 -34.43
C ASP A 410 -3.68 -10.31 -33.97
N LEU A 411 -3.59 -9.98 -32.67
CA LEU A 411 -4.04 -8.71 -32.10
C LEU A 411 -2.90 -7.70 -31.95
N SER A 412 -1.69 -8.18 -31.66
CA SER A 412 -0.53 -7.34 -31.38
C SER A 412 -0.04 -6.61 -32.63
N MET A 413 0.05 -5.28 -32.56
CA MET A 413 0.65 -4.45 -33.60
C MET A 413 2.17 -4.68 -33.76
N VAL A 414 2.80 -5.40 -32.83
CA VAL A 414 4.20 -5.86 -32.97
C VAL A 414 4.33 -6.92 -34.07
N ASN A 415 3.24 -7.63 -34.40
CA ASN A 415 3.20 -8.55 -35.52
C ASN A 415 2.77 -7.80 -36.81
N PRO A 416 3.65 -7.65 -37.81
CA PRO A 416 3.27 -7.02 -39.07
C PRO A 416 2.29 -7.88 -39.89
N LEU A 417 2.27 -9.20 -39.67
CA LEU A 417 1.40 -10.17 -40.35
C LEU A 417 0.11 -10.47 -39.57
N ARG A 418 -0.27 -9.59 -38.65
CA ARG A 418 -1.46 -9.77 -37.80
C ARG A 418 -2.72 -9.80 -38.66
N LYS A 419 -3.66 -10.68 -38.31
CA LYS A 419 -4.96 -10.78 -38.99
C LYS A 419 -6.11 -10.02 -38.31
N GLY A 420 -5.91 -9.51 -37.09
CA GLY A 420 -6.94 -8.80 -36.32
C GLY A 420 -7.86 -9.74 -35.53
N LEU A 421 -8.87 -9.15 -34.88
CA LEU A 421 -9.77 -9.86 -33.97
C LEU A 421 -10.66 -10.92 -34.64
N PHE A 422 -11.07 -10.70 -35.88
CA PHE A 422 -12.06 -11.55 -36.57
C PHE A 422 -11.44 -12.71 -37.36
N GLU A 423 -10.11 -12.76 -37.46
CA GLU A 423 -9.39 -13.77 -38.22
C GLU A 423 -8.29 -14.44 -37.39
N GLY A 424 -7.64 -15.45 -37.98
CA GLY A 424 -6.50 -16.12 -37.35
C GLY A 424 -6.80 -16.64 -35.95
N THR A 425 -5.90 -16.36 -35.02
CA THR A 425 -6.02 -16.66 -33.58
C THR A 425 -6.81 -15.61 -32.81
N GLY A 426 -7.04 -14.40 -33.37
CA GLY A 426 -7.84 -13.35 -32.74
C GLY A 426 -9.27 -13.81 -32.44
N ARG A 427 -9.84 -14.64 -33.33
CA ARG A 427 -11.20 -15.18 -33.19
C ARG A 427 -11.45 -15.96 -31.90
N LEU A 428 -10.40 -16.45 -31.25
CA LEU A 428 -10.50 -17.22 -30.00
C LEU A 428 -11.01 -16.34 -28.84
N PHE A 429 -10.94 -15.02 -28.95
CA PHE A 429 -11.69 -14.12 -28.06
C PHE A 429 -13.19 -14.44 -28.03
N PHE A 430 -13.80 -14.74 -29.18
CA PHE A 430 -15.24 -15.03 -29.25
C PHE A 430 -15.61 -16.33 -28.54
N GLU A 431 -14.68 -17.28 -28.40
CA GLU A 431 -14.91 -18.48 -27.58
C GLU A 431 -14.96 -18.15 -26.09
N PHE A 432 -14.10 -17.22 -25.62
CA PHE A 432 -14.21 -16.68 -24.27
C PHE A 432 -15.56 -16.00 -24.05
N TYR A 433 -15.95 -15.09 -24.95
CA TYR A 433 -17.23 -14.38 -24.87
C TYR A 433 -18.43 -15.33 -24.90
N ARG A 434 -18.40 -16.34 -25.78
CA ARG A 434 -19.42 -17.39 -25.86
C ARG A 434 -19.56 -18.11 -24.52
N ILE A 435 -18.46 -18.58 -23.94
CA ILE A 435 -18.48 -19.31 -22.66
C ILE A 435 -18.91 -18.40 -21.51
N LEU A 436 -18.42 -17.15 -21.47
CA LEU A 436 -18.86 -16.15 -20.49
C LEU A 436 -20.38 -15.98 -20.51
N THR A 437 -20.96 -15.83 -21.69
CA THR A 437 -22.41 -15.67 -21.88
C THR A 437 -23.19 -16.88 -21.40
N LEU A 438 -22.63 -18.09 -21.55
CA LEU A 438 -23.25 -19.34 -21.08
C LEU A 438 -23.13 -19.54 -19.57
N LEU A 439 -22.13 -18.94 -18.92
CA LEU A 439 -21.88 -19.08 -17.48
C LEU A 439 -22.50 -17.98 -16.63
N LYS A 440 -22.85 -16.83 -17.23
CA LYS A 440 -23.56 -15.75 -16.54
C LYS A 440 -24.77 -16.34 -15.80
N PRO A 441 -24.88 -16.13 -14.47
CA PRO A 441 -26.06 -16.52 -13.71
C PRO A 441 -27.32 -15.93 -14.33
N LYS A 442 -28.44 -16.64 -14.17
CA LYS A 442 -29.76 -16.10 -14.53
C LYS A 442 -30.16 -15.01 -13.53
N GLU A 443 -31.14 -14.18 -13.87
CA GLU A 443 -31.57 -13.05 -13.01
C GLU A 443 -32.06 -13.48 -11.62
N ASP A 444 -32.54 -14.71 -11.47
CA ASP A 444 -32.98 -15.31 -10.21
C ASP A 444 -31.85 -15.98 -9.40
N ASP A 445 -30.66 -16.12 -9.99
CA ASP A 445 -29.50 -16.75 -9.38
C ASP A 445 -28.53 -15.69 -8.81
N ASN A 446 -28.70 -15.40 -7.51
CA ASN A 446 -27.91 -14.41 -6.78
C ASN A 446 -26.48 -14.87 -6.42
N ARG A 447 -26.00 -16.00 -6.96
CA ARG A 447 -24.64 -16.46 -6.67
C ARG A 447 -23.60 -15.46 -7.20
N PRO A 448 -22.55 -15.14 -6.44
CA PRO A 448 -21.43 -14.36 -6.97
C PRO A 448 -20.78 -15.10 -8.15
N PHE A 449 -20.64 -14.41 -9.27
CA PHE A 449 -19.95 -14.93 -10.45
C PHE A 449 -18.96 -13.90 -10.95
N PHE A 450 -17.70 -14.30 -10.99
CA PHE A 450 -16.60 -13.44 -11.35
C PHE A 450 -15.98 -13.88 -12.67
N TRP A 451 -15.45 -12.92 -13.42
CA TRP A 451 -14.71 -13.21 -14.63
C TRP A 451 -13.60 -12.20 -14.89
N LEU A 452 -12.56 -12.65 -15.59
CA LEU A 452 -11.40 -11.86 -15.96
C LEU A 452 -10.90 -12.27 -17.35
N PHE A 453 -10.77 -11.29 -18.23
CA PHE A 453 -10.16 -11.43 -19.54
C PHE A 453 -8.93 -10.53 -19.66
N GLU A 454 -7.81 -11.08 -20.12
CA GLU A 454 -6.54 -10.35 -20.31
C GLU A 454 -6.14 -10.28 -21.79
N ASN A 455 -5.55 -9.16 -22.20
CA ASN A 455 -4.84 -9.08 -23.48
C ASN A 455 -3.81 -7.94 -23.56
N VAL A 456 -3.04 -7.90 -24.66
CA VAL A 456 -1.97 -6.93 -24.89
C VAL A 456 -2.48 -5.50 -25.09
N VAL A 457 -1.75 -4.52 -24.54
CA VAL A 457 -2.09 -3.10 -24.74
C VAL A 457 -1.88 -2.64 -26.17
N PHE A 458 -0.86 -3.20 -26.82
CA PHE A 458 -0.42 -2.80 -28.16
C PHE A 458 -1.24 -3.51 -29.25
N MET A 459 -2.57 -3.37 -29.18
CA MET A 459 -3.55 -3.81 -30.18
C MET A 459 -4.15 -2.61 -30.93
N SER A 460 -4.87 -2.84 -32.03
CA SER A 460 -5.52 -1.74 -32.75
C SER A 460 -6.65 -1.12 -31.91
N ALA A 461 -6.93 0.17 -32.13
CA ALA A 461 -8.02 0.86 -31.43
C ALA A 461 -9.40 0.24 -31.74
N ASN A 462 -9.59 -0.26 -32.97
CA ASN A 462 -10.81 -0.94 -33.38
C ASN A 462 -10.98 -2.27 -32.63
N ASP A 463 -9.95 -3.12 -32.62
CA ASP A 463 -10.01 -4.40 -31.89
C ASP A 463 -10.28 -4.18 -30.39
N LYS A 464 -9.63 -3.17 -29.77
CA LYS A 464 -9.90 -2.79 -28.38
C LYS A 464 -11.36 -2.38 -28.20
N SER A 465 -11.88 -1.51 -29.06
CA SER A 465 -13.26 -1.02 -28.98
C SER A 465 -14.27 -2.15 -29.15
N ASP A 466 -14.00 -3.12 -30.03
CA ASP A 466 -14.88 -4.26 -30.25
C ASP A 466 -14.86 -5.21 -29.05
N ILE A 467 -13.67 -5.51 -28.49
CA ILE A 467 -13.58 -6.27 -27.23
C ILE A 467 -14.38 -5.59 -26.12
N CYS A 468 -14.24 -4.27 -25.93
CA CYS A 468 -15.04 -3.52 -24.95
C CYS A 468 -16.54 -3.65 -25.20
N ARG A 469 -16.98 -3.60 -26.47
CA ARG A 469 -18.39 -3.71 -26.85
C ARG A 469 -18.94 -5.10 -26.54
N PHE A 470 -18.22 -6.17 -26.86
CA PHE A 470 -18.64 -7.55 -26.56
C PHE A 470 -18.63 -7.84 -25.06
N LEU A 471 -17.64 -7.35 -24.32
CA LEU A 471 -17.54 -7.57 -22.88
C LEU A 471 -18.36 -6.58 -22.05
N GLU A 472 -18.99 -5.59 -22.68
CA GLU A 472 -19.83 -4.55 -22.06
C GLU A 472 -19.11 -3.76 -20.96
N CYS A 473 -17.78 -3.68 -21.02
CA CYS A 473 -16.97 -2.94 -20.07
C CYS A 473 -15.67 -2.42 -20.69
N ASN A 474 -15.10 -1.38 -20.07
CA ASN A 474 -13.78 -0.88 -20.43
C ASN A 474 -12.68 -1.67 -19.69
N PRO A 475 -11.49 -1.83 -20.28
CA PRO A 475 -10.38 -2.46 -19.60
C PRO A 475 -9.74 -1.51 -18.61
N ILE A 476 -9.11 -2.10 -17.62
CA ILE A 476 -8.11 -1.45 -16.80
C ILE A 476 -6.71 -1.69 -17.39
N LEU A 477 -5.82 -0.72 -17.27
CA LEU A 477 -4.44 -0.84 -17.71
C LEU A 477 -3.55 -1.09 -16.50
N ILE A 478 -2.89 -2.26 -16.46
CA ILE A 478 -1.89 -2.56 -15.44
C ILE A 478 -0.55 -2.87 -16.12
N ASP A 479 0.50 -2.20 -15.67
CA ASP A 479 1.89 -2.52 -16.04
C ASP A 479 2.60 -3.19 -14.86
N ALA A 480 3.10 -4.40 -15.10
CA ALA A 480 3.83 -5.19 -14.10
C ALA A 480 5.09 -4.48 -13.58
N VAL A 481 5.65 -3.50 -14.30
CA VAL A 481 6.87 -2.78 -13.88
C VAL A 481 6.79 -2.17 -12.47
N LYS A 482 5.57 -1.91 -11.98
CA LYS A 482 5.31 -1.42 -10.61
C LYS A 482 5.59 -2.46 -9.51
N VAL A 483 5.51 -3.75 -9.83
CA VAL A 483 5.59 -4.88 -8.91
C VAL A 483 6.55 -5.98 -9.38
N SER A 484 7.24 -5.76 -10.50
CA SER A 484 8.24 -6.65 -11.06
C SER A 484 9.31 -5.85 -11.80
N PRO A 485 10.44 -6.47 -12.18
CA PRO A 485 11.51 -5.79 -12.88
C PRO A 485 11.29 -5.73 -14.39
N ALA A 486 10.08 -5.99 -14.90
CA ALA A 486 9.81 -6.01 -16.33
C ALA A 486 8.61 -5.14 -16.72
N HIS A 487 8.77 -4.36 -17.80
CA HIS A 487 7.63 -3.76 -18.48
C HIS A 487 6.72 -4.83 -19.07
N ARG A 488 5.46 -4.84 -18.66
CA ARG A 488 4.44 -5.76 -19.17
C ARG A 488 3.06 -5.15 -19.00
N ALA A 489 2.83 -4.01 -19.67
CA ALA A 489 1.52 -3.38 -19.74
C ALA A 489 0.50 -4.30 -20.43
N ARG A 490 -0.63 -4.56 -19.76
CA ARG A 490 -1.76 -5.38 -20.21
C ARG A 490 -3.10 -4.73 -19.90
N TYR A 491 -4.08 -5.01 -20.75
CA TYR A 491 -5.47 -4.68 -20.51
C TYR A 491 -6.16 -5.84 -19.80
N PHE A 492 -6.95 -5.52 -18.79
CA PHE A 492 -7.78 -6.48 -18.07
C PHE A 492 -9.24 -6.01 -18.09
N TRP A 493 -10.12 -6.84 -18.62
CA TRP A 493 -11.58 -6.68 -18.54
C TRP A 493 -12.12 -7.66 -17.52
N GLY A 494 -13.15 -7.30 -16.78
CA GLY A 494 -13.72 -8.18 -15.78
C GLY A 494 -14.59 -7.43 -14.79
N ASN A 495 -15.11 -8.18 -13.83
CA ASN A 495 -15.96 -7.68 -12.76
C ASN A 495 -15.38 -7.99 -11.36
N LEU A 496 -14.07 -8.25 -11.27
CA LEU A 496 -13.45 -8.51 -9.97
C LEU A 496 -13.57 -7.25 -9.07
N PRO A 497 -13.83 -7.41 -7.77
CA PRO A 497 -13.93 -6.28 -6.85
C PRO A 497 -12.63 -5.47 -6.82
N GLY A 498 -12.72 -4.14 -6.91
CA GLY A 498 -11.57 -3.26 -6.72
C GLY A 498 -10.47 -3.39 -7.77
N MET A 499 -10.76 -3.87 -8.99
CA MET A 499 -9.77 -3.96 -10.09
C MET A 499 -9.00 -2.66 -10.35
N ASN A 500 -9.65 -1.50 -10.22
CA ASN A 500 -9.06 -0.17 -10.41
C ASN A 500 -8.16 0.31 -9.27
N ARG A 501 -8.04 -0.47 -8.18
CA ARG A 501 -7.21 -0.07 -7.03
C ARG A 501 -5.74 0.04 -7.41
N THR A 502 -5.04 0.96 -6.76
CA THR A 502 -3.62 1.21 -7.01
C THR A 502 -2.81 -0.08 -6.83
N LEU A 503 -2.09 -0.46 -7.89
CA LEU A 503 -1.12 -1.54 -7.82
C LEU A 503 0.12 -1.05 -7.07
N ALA A 504 0.48 -1.75 -6.00
CA ALA A 504 1.63 -1.42 -5.17
C ALA A 504 2.35 -2.70 -4.72
N ALA A 505 3.68 -2.62 -4.67
CA ALA A 505 4.55 -3.77 -4.40
C ALA A 505 4.43 -4.26 -2.95
N SER A 506 4.45 -5.59 -2.80
CA SER A 506 4.73 -6.24 -1.52
C SER A 506 6.23 -6.21 -1.21
N LEU A 507 6.61 -6.50 0.03
CA LEU A 507 8.02 -6.65 0.43
C LEU A 507 8.69 -7.83 -0.30
N ASP A 508 7.92 -8.86 -0.62
CA ASP A 508 8.42 -10.07 -1.29
C ASP A 508 8.51 -9.91 -2.82
N ASP A 509 7.96 -8.82 -3.37
CA ASP A 509 8.01 -8.56 -4.80
C ASP A 509 9.40 -8.07 -5.20
N LYS A 510 10.04 -8.82 -6.09
CA LYS A 510 11.34 -8.48 -6.67
C LYS A 510 11.18 -7.36 -7.68
N VAL A 511 11.37 -6.12 -7.26
CA VAL A 511 11.20 -4.95 -8.12
C VAL A 511 12.47 -4.59 -8.90
N SER A 512 13.67 -4.84 -8.39
CA SER A 512 14.89 -4.62 -9.18
C SER A 512 15.28 -5.88 -9.94
N LEU A 513 15.82 -5.72 -11.16
CA LEU A 513 16.34 -6.85 -11.94
C LEU A 513 17.41 -7.61 -11.16
N GLN A 514 18.24 -6.90 -10.40
CA GLN A 514 19.32 -7.50 -9.62
C GLN A 514 18.81 -8.52 -8.59
N ASP A 515 17.62 -8.29 -8.03
CA ASP A 515 16.99 -9.19 -7.05
C ASP A 515 16.55 -10.52 -7.66
N CYS A 516 16.43 -10.58 -8.99
CA CYS A 516 16.08 -11.77 -9.75
C CYS A 516 17.28 -12.58 -10.25
N LEU A 517 18.50 -12.03 -10.22
CA LEU A 517 19.68 -12.67 -10.81
C LEU A 517 20.31 -13.70 -9.88
N GLU A 518 21.00 -14.68 -10.45
CA GLU A 518 21.82 -15.62 -9.68
C GLU A 518 23.14 -14.98 -9.22
N ASN A 519 23.78 -15.60 -8.23
CA ASN A 519 25.03 -15.12 -7.65
C ASN A 519 26.14 -14.96 -8.70
N GLY A 520 26.90 -13.86 -8.59
CA GLY A 520 28.02 -13.56 -9.50
C GLY A 520 27.60 -12.88 -10.82
N ARG A 521 26.31 -12.55 -10.97
CA ARG A 521 25.76 -11.87 -12.15
C ARG A 521 25.31 -10.46 -11.79
N GLN A 522 25.55 -9.50 -12.68
CA GLN A 522 25.25 -8.10 -12.45
C GLN A 522 24.24 -7.57 -13.47
N ALA A 523 23.21 -6.90 -12.97
CA ALA A 523 22.21 -6.23 -13.78
C ALA A 523 22.80 -4.94 -14.38
N LYS A 524 22.69 -4.77 -15.69
CA LYS A 524 23.03 -3.51 -16.37
C LYS A 524 21.91 -2.47 -16.31
N PHE A 525 20.69 -2.93 -16.05
CA PHE A 525 19.47 -2.12 -16.00
C PHE A 525 18.65 -2.52 -14.78
N ASP A 526 18.00 -1.55 -14.14
CA ASP A 526 17.09 -1.84 -13.01
C ASP A 526 15.81 -2.55 -13.46
N LYS A 527 15.32 -2.21 -14.65
CA LYS A 527 14.13 -2.79 -15.28
C LYS A 527 14.44 -3.24 -16.70
N VAL A 528 13.80 -4.32 -17.13
CA VAL A 528 13.88 -4.83 -18.51
C VAL A 528 12.63 -4.49 -19.32
N ARG A 529 12.81 -4.38 -20.64
CA ARG A 529 11.70 -4.29 -21.60
C ARG A 529 10.89 -5.58 -21.63
N THR A 530 9.71 -5.52 -22.26
CA THR A 530 8.78 -6.65 -22.36
C THR A 530 9.44 -7.89 -22.94
N ILE A 531 9.57 -8.92 -22.10
CA ILE A 531 10.01 -10.25 -22.50
C ILE A 531 8.87 -10.95 -23.25
N THR A 532 9.16 -11.40 -24.46
CA THR A 532 8.23 -12.12 -25.34
C THR A 532 8.74 -13.52 -25.62
N THR A 533 8.02 -14.26 -26.46
CA THR A 533 8.42 -15.59 -26.95
C THR A 533 9.66 -15.58 -27.83
N LYS A 534 10.11 -14.42 -28.34
CA LYS A 534 11.29 -14.29 -29.20
C LYS A 534 12.53 -13.95 -28.37
N SER A 535 13.63 -14.69 -28.53
CA SER A 535 14.90 -14.46 -27.79
C SER A 535 15.43 -13.04 -27.91
N ASN A 536 15.27 -12.41 -29.09
CA ASN A 536 15.72 -11.04 -29.32
C ASN A 536 15.00 -10.01 -28.43
N SER A 537 13.84 -10.33 -27.85
CA SER A 537 13.17 -9.44 -26.91
C SER A 537 13.88 -9.27 -25.57
N ILE A 538 14.88 -10.12 -25.27
CA ILE A 538 15.73 -9.98 -24.09
C ILE A 538 16.70 -8.80 -24.25
N ARG A 539 17.07 -8.43 -25.49
CA ARG A 539 17.94 -7.27 -25.75
C ARG A 539 17.21 -5.99 -25.40
N GLN A 540 17.91 -5.05 -24.78
CA GLN A 540 17.34 -3.77 -24.35
C GLN A 540 17.32 -2.76 -25.49
N GLY A 541 16.54 -3.05 -26.54
CA GLY A 541 16.43 -2.28 -27.79
C GLY A 541 16.71 -3.12 -29.04
N LYS A 542 16.40 -2.60 -30.24
CA LYS A 542 16.54 -3.35 -31.52
C LYS A 542 17.97 -3.86 -31.78
N GLN A 543 18.97 -3.06 -31.42
CA GLN A 543 20.39 -3.42 -31.40
C GLN A 543 21.00 -3.18 -30.01
N GLY A 544 20.18 -3.30 -28.97
CA GLY A 544 20.60 -3.05 -27.60
C GLY A 544 21.48 -4.17 -27.05
N SER A 545 22.17 -3.84 -25.96
CA SER A 545 22.93 -4.82 -25.17
C SER A 545 22.01 -5.80 -24.45
N LEU A 546 22.59 -6.93 -24.03
CA LEU A 546 21.91 -7.83 -23.10
C LEU A 546 21.80 -7.19 -21.71
N PRO A 547 20.79 -7.55 -20.90
CA PRO A 547 20.52 -6.84 -19.66
C PRO A 547 21.43 -7.24 -18.49
N VAL A 548 22.25 -8.28 -18.65
CA VAL A 548 23.08 -8.85 -17.58
C VAL A 548 24.53 -8.97 -18.04
N THR A 549 25.46 -8.81 -17.11
CA THR A 549 26.86 -9.19 -17.29
C THR A 549 27.26 -10.30 -16.32
N MET A 550 28.17 -11.16 -16.75
CA MET A 550 28.82 -12.18 -15.92
C MET A 550 30.31 -12.18 -16.27
N ASN A 551 31.18 -12.01 -15.28
CA ASN A 551 32.64 -11.89 -15.48
C ASN A 551 33.05 -10.81 -16.51
N GLY A 552 32.34 -9.69 -16.52
CA GLY A 552 32.58 -8.57 -17.45
C GLY A 552 32.07 -8.78 -18.88
N GLN A 553 31.49 -9.93 -19.21
CA GLN A 553 30.91 -10.23 -20.52
C GLN A 553 29.39 -10.12 -20.49
N GLU A 554 28.78 -9.73 -21.60
CA GLU A 554 27.32 -9.72 -21.73
C GLU A 554 26.74 -11.13 -21.73
N ASP A 555 25.67 -11.34 -20.97
CA ASP A 555 24.98 -12.62 -20.92
C ASP A 555 23.45 -12.46 -20.97
N TYR A 556 22.79 -13.50 -21.47
CA TYR A 556 21.34 -13.56 -21.51
C TYR A 556 20.77 -13.86 -20.12
N LEU A 557 19.51 -13.43 -19.91
CA LEU A 557 18.73 -13.93 -18.78
C LEU A 557 18.60 -15.46 -18.85
N TRP A 558 18.87 -16.10 -17.72
CA TRP A 558 18.62 -17.52 -17.53
C TRP A 558 17.13 -17.79 -17.32
N CYS A 559 16.71 -19.03 -17.55
CA CYS A 559 15.29 -19.40 -17.43
C CYS A 559 14.77 -19.19 -16.00
N THR A 560 15.56 -19.50 -14.98
CA THR A 560 15.21 -19.27 -13.58
C THR A 560 15.09 -17.79 -13.23
N GLU A 561 15.94 -16.94 -13.80
CA GLU A 561 15.86 -15.48 -13.66
C GLU A 561 14.59 -14.94 -14.34
N MET A 562 14.25 -15.46 -15.53
CA MET A 562 13.00 -15.11 -16.21
C MET A 562 11.75 -15.53 -15.41
N GLU A 563 11.76 -16.70 -14.78
CA GLU A 563 10.67 -17.12 -13.88
C GLU A 563 10.48 -16.11 -12.74
N GLN A 564 11.58 -15.72 -12.09
CA GLN A 564 11.57 -14.75 -11.00
C GLN A 564 11.10 -13.35 -11.45
N ILE A 565 11.52 -12.89 -12.63
CA ILE A 565 11.06 -11.62 -13.22
C ILE A 565 9.53 -11.62 -13.41
N PHE A 566 8.94 -12.76 -13.75
CA PHE A 566 7.50 -12.91 -13.92
C PHE A 566 6.76 -13.20 -12.60
N GLY A 567 7.50 -13.42 -11.51
CA GLY A 567 7.00 -13.73 -10.18
C GLY A 567 6.69 -15.22 -9.95
N PHE A 568 7.15 -16.12 -10.83
CA PHE A 568 7.03 -17.56 -10.61
C PHE A 568 8.10 -18.07 -9.64
N PRO A 569 7.81 -19.15 -8.90
CA PRO A 569 8.83 -19.90 -8.16
C PRO A 569 9.99 -20.32 -9.07
N LYS A 570 11.21 -20.39 -8.52
CA LYS A 570 12.35 -20.92 -9.27
C LYS A 570 12.07 -22.34 -9.74
N HIS A 571 12.49 -22.66 -10.96
CA HIS A 571 12.30 -23.95 -11.62
C HIS A 571 10.83 -24.30 -11.94
N TYR A 572 9.93 -23.31 -11.98
CA TYR A 572 8.52 -23.54 -12.29
C TYR A 572 8.27 -24.13 -13.69
N THR A 573 9.07 -23.73 -14.68
CA THR A 573 8.97 -24.26 -16.06
C THR A 573 10.00 -25.35 -16.37
N ASP A 574 10.72 -25.82 -15.35
CA ASP A 574 11.74 -26.86 -15.48
C ASP A 574 11.10 -28.26 -15.48
N VAL A 575 10.38 -28.57 -16.55
CA VAL A 575 9.64 -29.83 -16.72
C VAL A 575 9.76 -30.32 -18.16
N ASN A 576 9.42 -31.59 -18.39
CA ASN A 576 9.30 -32.19 -19.73
C ASN A 576 10.54 -32.04 -20.62
N ASN A 577 11.74 -31.98 -20.03
CA ASN A 577 13.01 -31.72 -20.73
C ASN A 577 12.97 -30.49 -21.65
N MET A 578 12.16 -29.49 -21.31
CA MET A 578 12.05 -28.28 -22.12
C MET A 578 13.38 -27.53 -22.17
N GLY A 579 13.86 -27.28 -23.39
CA GLY A 579 15.01 -26.41 -23.61
C GLY A 579 14.72 -24.94 -23.30
N ARG A 580 15.77 -24.12 -23.26
CA ARG A 580 15.68 -22.67 -23.00
C ARG A 580 14.62 -21.95 -23.84
N MET A 581 14.54 -22.28 -25.13
CA MET A 581 13.60 -21.65 -26.07
C MET A 581 12.13 -21.98 -25.77
N GLN A 582 11.84 -23.22 -25.40
CA GLN A 582 10.49 -23.65 -25.02
C GLN A 582 10.06 -22.97 -23.71
N ARG A 583 10.95 -22.96 -22.70
CA ARG A 583 10.71 -22.27 -21.42
C ARG A 583 10.46 -20.77 -21.62
N GLN A 584 11.25 -20.09 -22.46
CA GLN A 584 11.01 -18.69 -22.80
C GLN A 584 9.66 -18.50 -23.52
N LYS A 585 9.25 -19.43 -24.38
CA LYS A 585 7.98 -19.34 -25.12
C LYS A 585 6.78 -19.43 -24.19
N VAL A 586 6.79 -20.34 -23.22
CA VAL A 586 5.69 -20.49 -22.25
C VAL A 586 5.67 -19.31 -21.26
N LEU A 587 6.82 -18.86 -20.75
CA LEU A 587 6.92 -17.67 -19.88
C LEU A 587 6.51 -16.39 -20.62
N GLY A 588 6.97 -16.20 -21.86
CA GLY A 588 6.65 -15.01 -22.65
C GLY A 588 5.15 -14.79 -22.85
N ARG A 589 4.36 -15.87 -22.82
CA ARG A 589 2.89 -15.87 -22.95
C ARG A 589 2.15 -15.77 -21.63
N SER A 590 2.77 -16.16 -20.51
CA SER A 590 2.09 -16.24 -19.22
C SER A 590 1.69 -14.88 -18.66
N TRP A 591 0.85 -14.87 -17.62
CA TRP A 591 0.62 -13.66 -16.84
C TRP A 591 1.79 -13.34 -15.91
N SER A 592 1.80 -12.12 -15.39
CA SER A 592 2.66 -11.75 -14.27
C SER A 592 1.97 -12.16 -12.98
N VAL A 593 2.62 -13.04 -12.20
CA VAL A 593 2.10 -13.58 -10.94
C VAL A 593 1.65 -12.47 -9.97
N PRO A 594 2.47 -11.44 -9.65
CA PRO A 594 2.07 -10.39 -8.70
C PRO A 594 0.87 -9.55 -9.19
N VAL A 595 0.73 -9.36 -10.50
CA VAL A 595 -0.44 -8.66 -11.07
C VAL A 595 -1.71 -9.48 -10.87
N ILE A 596 -1.67 -10.79 -11.12
CA ILE A 596 -2.83 -11.66 -10.93
C ILE A 596 -3.14 -11.83 -9.44
N ARG A 597 -2.12 -11.90 -8.57
CA ARG A 597 -2.28 -11.88 -7.11
C ARG A 597 -3.04 -10.64 -6.65
N HIS A 598 -2.68 -9.47 -7.18
CA HIS A 598 -3.40 -8.22 -6.92
C HIS A 598 -4.88 -8.30 -7.37
N LEU A 599 -5.16 -8.85 -8.55
CA LEU A 599 -6.52 -8.95 -9.06
C LEU A 599 -7.39 -9.96 -8.30
N PHE A 600 -6.83 -11.08 -7.85
CA PHE A 600 -7.58 -12.15 -7.17
C PHE A 600 -7.71 -11.94 -5.66
N ALA A 601 -6.86 -11.15 -5.02
CA ALA A 601 -6.89 -10.95 -3.57
C ALA A 601 -8.27 -10.56 -2.98
N PRO A 602 -9.10 -9.72 -3.62
CA PRO A 602 -10.43 -9.38 -3.12
C PRO A 602 -11.42 -10.56 -3.11
N LEU A 603 -11.17 -11.65 -3.86
CA LEU A 603 -12.03 -12.83 -3.87
C LEU A 603 -12.06 -13.55 -2.52
N LYS A 604 -11.10 -13.28 -1.61
CA LYS A 604 -11.08 -13.80 -0.24
C LYS A 604 -12.29 -13.35 0.59
N ASP A 605 -13.03 -12.33 0.14
CA ASP A 605 -14.28 -11.92 0.78
C ASP A 605 -15.50 -12.75 0.37
N TYR A 606 -15.35 -13.67 -0.58
CA TYR A 606 -16.43 -14.46 -1.18
C TYR A 606 -16.24 -15.97 -1.06
N PHE A 607 -14.98 -16.46 -0.99
CA PHE A 607 -14.67 -17.89 -1.04
C PHE A 607 -13.85 -18.35 0.15
N GLU A 608 -13.92 -19.66 0.40
CA GLU A 608 -13.24 -20.33 1.51
C GLU A 608 -11.71 -20.29 1.33
N CYS A 609 -11.01 -20.05 2.44
CA CYS A 609 -9.56 -20.07 2.52
C CYS A 609 -9.10 -21.09 3.56
N GLU A 610 -7.86 -21.56 3.42
CA GLU A 610 -7.21 -22.47 4.38
C GLU A 610 -7.00 -21.85 5.77
#